data_AF-A0A1I8IMX7-F1
#
_entry.id   AF-A0A1I8IMX7-F1
#
_cell.length_a   1.000
_cell.length_b   1.000
_cell.length_c   1.000
_cell.angle_alpha   90.00
_cell.angle_beta   90.00
_cell.angle_gamma   90.00
#
_symmetry.space_group_name_H-M   'P 1'
#
loop_
_entity.id
_entity.type
_entity.pdbx_description
1 polymer ?
#
loop_
_entity_poly.entity_id
_entity_poly.type
_entity_poly.pdbx_seq_one_letter_code
_entity_poly.pdbx_strand_id
1 'polypeptide(L)'
;MEDSGWKVGLCSAATGKFLTAEPFGFKLNVSASSLKKRQTWTLVPDAHTESFVALRSHLNRYLSADKDGNVTACAESVDTEERFAVEYSSEGGARLALRSVLHGWYFSGEGDQVRCFARSPVWWKCQLALHPQVHLKNLNRGRYLRLGDGEISGDRVNPWGAESLITLMQSVDGRVAIRASDGSYLSRTGELSAEMSEEVLLSPEFHCGAAPGLAFKDSNGRYLTNTGSSGTTKTKNQNVTKDELFVLEASYPQVAVKAFNGRYASVKQGQDLNVNQSEIEATETYQLEFVSSTGKWRFRTKDDKFWRLSAVANGVNASGDAGDATTQFELEHLAKGFVAIKSSNGYYLSAKKLGAVNAVGAEVRAEETFQLVLLNRPIAVFRCDFGFVGVRNGRLECNLSSYDAFQLEAANSGFYHIKGEPPGCGTSGVGN
;
A
#
# COMPACT_ATOMS: atom_id res chain seq x y z
N MET A 1 3.13 16.60 -7.73
CA MET A 1 1.79 16.04 -8.04
C MET A 1 2.02 14.87 -8.99
N GLU A 2 2.69 13.83 -8.50
CA GLU A 2 3.30 12.77 -9.32
C GLU A 2 3.10 11.41 -8.65
N ASP A 3 1.91 10.81 -8.82
CA ASP A 3 1.69 9.35 -8.80
C ASP A 3 0.19 9.03 -9.04
N SER A 4 -0.48 9.76 -9.94
CA SER A 4 -1.86 9.41 -10.30
C SER A 4 -1.86 8.12 -11.13
N GLY A 5 -2.56 7.09 -10.63
CA GLY A 5 -2.78 5.82 -11.32
C GLY A 5 -2.42 4.58 -10.51
N TRP A 6 -2.79 3.42 -11.03
CA TRP A 6 -2.60 2.13 -10.35
C TRP A 6 -1.36 1.42 -10.89
N LYS A 7 -0.41 1.10 -10.00
CA LYS A 7 0.76 0.30 -10.36
C LYS A 7 0.39 -1.17 -10.44
N VAL A 8 0.59 -1.78 -11.60
CA VAL A 8 0.19 -3.16 -11.92
C VAL A 8 1.24 -3.89 -12.74
N GLY A 9 1.17 -5.22 -12.72
CA GLY A 9 1.79 -6.10 -13.71
C GLY A 9 0.70 -6.77 -14.54
N LEU A 10 0.83 -6.72 -15.86
CA LEU A 10 -0.05 -7.44 -16.78
C LEU A 10 0.58 -8.78 -17.12
N CYS A 11 -0.07 -9.86 -16.69
CA CYS A 11 0.37 -11.23 -16.89
C CYS A 11 -0.55 -11.91 -17.91
N SER A 12 0.01 -12.44 -19.00
CA SER A 12 -0.77 -13.14 -20.02
C SER A 12 -1.49 -14.33 -19.39
N ALA A 13 -2.82 -14.41 -19.55
CA ALA A 13 -3.58 -15.53 -19.00
C ALA A 13 -3.23 -16.86 -19.68
N ALA A 14 -2.73 -16.82 -20.92
CA ALA A 14 -2.30 -17.99 -21.68
C ALA A 14 -0.92 -18.51 -21.25
N THR A 15 0.07 -17.62 -21.05
CA THR A 15 1.46 -18.05 -20.82
C THR A 15 1.96 -17.86 -19.39
N GLY A 16 1.24 -17.10 -18.57
CA GLY A 16 1.69 -16.72 -17.22
C GLY A 16 2.91 -15.79 -17.22
N LYS A 17 3.25 -15.17 -18.35
CA LYS A 17 4.38 -14.23 -18.48
C LYS A 17 3.92 -12.78 -18.44
N PHE A 18 4.76 -11.91 -17.89
CA PHE A 18 4.49 -10.49 -17.72
C PHE A 18 4.90 -9.66 -18.92
N LEU A 19 4.04 -8.71 -19.28
CA LEU A 19 4.37 -7.61 -20.19
C LEU A 19 5.55 -6.81 -19.63
N THR A 20 6.59 -6.69 -20.44
CA THR A 20 7.87 -6.08 -20.06
C THR A 20 8.19 -4.94 -21.02
N ALA A 21 8.53 -3.78 -20.45
CA ALA A 21 9.18 -2.70 -21.18
C ALA A 21 10.70 -2.81 -21.03
N GLU A 22 11.42 -2.93 -22.14
CA GLU A 22 12.88 -3.00 -22.09
C GLU A 22 13.50 -1.59 -21.96
N PRO A 23 14.60 -1.44 -21.19
CA PRO A 23 15.24 -0.14 -20.97
C PRO A 23 15.77 0.53 -22.25
N PHE A 24 16.09 -0.26 -23.27
CA PHE A 24 16.72 0.21 -24.50
C PHE A 24 15.84 -0.07 -25.71
N GLY A 25 15.73 0.92 -26.60
CA GLY A 25 15.00 0.80 -27.87
C GLY A 25 13.48 0.71 -27.74
N PHE A 26 12.92 0.98 -26.55
CA PHE A 26 11.48 0.97 -26.28
C PHE A 26 10.76 -0.32 -26.71
N LYS A 27 11.49 -1.44 -26.71
CA LYS A 27 10.98 -2.75 -27.09
C LYS A 27 10.07 -3.32 -26.00
N LEU A 28 9.09 -4.11 -26.43
CA LEU A 28 8.16 -4.81 -25.58
C LEU A 28 8.30 -6.32 -25.77
N ASN A 29 8.11 -7.08 -24.70
CA ASN A 29 8.01 -8.53 -24.74
C ASN A 29 7.11 -9.05 -23.62
N VAL A 30 6.74 -10.33 -23.70
CA VAL A 30 5.90 -11.05 -22.74
C VAL A 30 6.61 -12.35 -22.36
N SER A 31 7.80 -12.21 -21.76
CA SER A 31 8.70 -13.35 -21.47
C SER A 31 9.03 -13.52 -19.98
N ALA A 32 8.82 -12.48 -19.16
CA ALA A 32 9.22 -12.49 -17.76
C ALA A 32 8.28 -13.33 -16.87
N SER A 33 8.84 -14.16 -15.98
CA SER A 33 8.05 -15.00 -15.05
C SER A 33 7.71 -14.31 -13.72
N SER A 34 8.22 -13.09 -13.48
CA SER A 34 8.10 -12.39 -12.19
C SER A 34 7.87 -10.90 -12.40
N LEU A 35 7.03 -10.31 -11.55
CA LEU A 35 6.77 -8.87 -11.52
C LEU A 35 7.93 -8.12 -10.83
N LYS A 36 8.76 -7.43 -11.63
CA LYS A 36 9.80 -6.51 -11.15
C LYS A 36 9.59 -5.11 -11.76
N LYS A 37 10.58 -4.21 -11.62
CA LYS A 37 10.53 -2.84 -12.14
C LYS A 37 10.14 -2.77 -13.62
N ARG A 38 10.77 -3.60 -14.48
CA ARG A 38 10.51 -3.61 -15.93
C ARG A 38 9.12 -4.12 -16.34
N GLN A 39 8.48 -4.88 -15.45
CA GLN A 39 7.14 -5.45 -15.62
C GLN A 39 6.06 -4.56 -14.96
N THR A 40 6.48 -3.49 -14.28
CA THR A 40 5.55 -2.58 -13.60
C THR A 40 5.08 -1.51 -14.57
N TRP A 41 3.77 -1.42 -14.70
CA TRP A 41 3.04 -0.42 -15.47
C TRP A 41 2.16 0.40 -14.55
N THR A 42 1.92 1.66 -14.88
CA THR A 42 0.94 2.50 -14.22
C THR A 42 -0.26 2.66 -15.15
N LEU A 43 -1.42 2.15 -14.74
CA LEU A 43 -2.70 2.46 -15.36
C LEU A 43 -3.07 3.88 -14.95
N VAL A 44 -2.94 4.82 -15.87
CA VAL A 44 -3.28 6.23 -15.66
C VAL A 44 -4.73 6.42 -16.12
N PRO A 45 -5.69 6.66 -15.21
CA PRO A 45 -7.06 6.93 -15.59
C PRO A 45 -7.17 8.27 -16.30
N ASP A 46 -8.03 8.35 -17.32
CA ASP A 46 -8.44 9.64 -17.86
C ASP A 46 -9.38 10.34 -16.87
N ALA A 47 -9.14 11.63 -16.63
CA ALA A 47 -9.90 12.41 -15.66
C ALA A 47 -11.24 12.94 -16.20
N HIS A 48 -11.42 12.96 -17.53
CA HIS A 48 -12.57 13.56 -18.19
C HIS A 48 -13.56 12.53 -18.72
N THR A 49 -13.11 11.31 -18.93
CA THR A 49 -13.91 10.22 -19.49
C THR A 49 -13.75 8.95 -18.67
N GLU A 50 -14.86 8.22 -18.48
CA GLU A 50 -14.88 6.98 -17.70
C GLU A 50 -14.32 5.78 -18.47
N SER A 51 -14.02 5.94 -19.76
CA SER A 51 -13.97 4.81 -20.70
C SER A 51 -12.57 4.36 -21.13
N PHE A 52 -11.49 5.04 -20.74
CA PHE A 52 -10.15 4.60 -21.11
C PHE A 52 -9.05 4.93 -20.09
N VAL A 53 -8.00 4.12 -20.17
CA VAL A 53 -6.74 4.26 -19.46
C VAL A 53 -5.60 4.48 -20.45
N ALA A 54 -4.54 5.12 -19.99
CA ALA A 54 -3.23 5.04 -20.61
C ALA A 54 -2.31 4.14 -19.78
N LEU A 55 -1.42 3.40 -20.44
CA LEU A 55 -0.47 2.52 -19.76
C LEU A 55 0.92 3.14 -19.79
N ARG A 56 1.39 3.63 -18.65
CA ARG A 56 2.73 4.22 -18.50
C ARG A 56 3.72 3.18 -17.98
N SER A 57 4.80 2.96 -18.70
CA SER A 57 5.90 2.08 -18.28
C SER A 57 6.74 2.71 -17.14
N HIS A 58 7.60 1.89 -16.53
CA HIS A 58 8.60 2.34 -15.56
C HIS A 58 9.64 3.36 -16.10
N LEU A 59 9.66 3.58 -17.42
CA LEU A 59 10.51 4.58 -18.09
C LEU A 59 9.77 5.92 -18.31
N ASN A 60 8.58 6.08 -17.74
CA ASN A 60 7.68 7.22 -18.00
C ASN A 60 7.33 7.39 -19.48
N ARG A 61 7.17 6.26 -20.19
CA ARG A 61 6.69 6.20 -21.58
C ARG A 61 5.37 5.47 -21.67
N TYR A 62 4.47 5.95 -22.52
CA TYR A 62 3.15 5.39 -22.72
C TYR A 62 3.13 4.33 -23.82
N LEU A 63 2.31 3.30 -23.60
CA LEU A 63 1.98 2.29 -24.59
C LEU A 63 1.12 2.92 -25.69
N SER A 64 1.47 2.68 -26.95
CA SER A 64 0.75 3.17 -28.13
C SER A 64 0.41 2.00 -29.04
N ALA A 65 -0.72 2.08 -29.74
CA ALA A 65 -1.10 1.13 -30.78
C ALA A 65 -1.50 1.88 -32.05
N ASP A 66 -0.81 1.62 -33.16
CA ASP A 66 -1.07 2.27 -34.44
C ASP A 66 -2.15 1.53 -35.28
N LYS A 67 -2.49 2.14 -36.42
CA LYS A 67 -3.48 1.61 -37.39
C LYS A 67 -3.12 0.26 -38.01
N ASP A 68 -1.87 -0.18 -37.90
CA ASP A 68 -1.38 -1.45 -38.44
C ASP A 68 -1.22 -2.50 -37.31
N GLY A 69 -1.63 -2.13 -36.08
CA GLY A 69 -1.55 -2.96 -34.88
C GLY A 69 -0.14 -3.14 -34.34
N ASN A 70 0.82 -2.32 -34.78
CA ASN A 70 2.13 -2.25 -34.14
C ASN A 70 1.99 -1.57 -32.77
N VAL A 71 2.76 -2.05 -31.81
CA VAL A 71 2.74 -1.53 -30.44
C VAL A 71 4.13 -1.05 -30.07
N THR A 72 4.20 0.14 -29.50
CA THR A 72 5.42 0.74 -28.96
C THR A 72 5.19 1.25 -27.55
N ALA A 73 6.27 1.48 -26.78
CA ALA A 73 6.20 2.18 -25.50
C ALA A 73 7.20 3.34 -25.45
N CYS A 74 7.09 4.27 -26.40
CA CYS A 74 7.99 5.41 -26.56
C CYS A 74 7.33 6.78 -26.40
N ALA A 75 5.99 6.86 -26.42
CA ALA A 75 5.27 8.12 -26.31
C ALA A 75 5.54 8.81 -24.95
N GLU A 76 5.79 10.11 -24.96
CA GLU A 76 6.04 10.89 -23.73
C GLU A 76 4.76 11.46 -23.11
N SER A 77 3.68 11.52 -23.89
CA SER A 77 2.37 12.03 -23.51
C SER A 77 1.27 11.14 -24.07
N VAL A 78 0.07 11.24 -23.49
CA VAL A 78 -1.12 10.52 -23.96
C VAL A 78 -1.81 11.34 -25.05
N ASP A 79 -1.95 10.77 -26.26
CA ASP A 79 -2.79 11.30 -27.33
C ASP A 79 -3.89 10.29 -27.66
N THR A 80 -4.20 10.03 -28.93
CA THR A 80 -5.31 9.17 -29.37
C THR A 80 -4.91 7.70 -29.47
N GLU A 81 -3.65 7.40 -29.83
CA GLU A 81 -3.14 6.02 -29.97
C GLU A 81 -2.73 5.39 -28.63
N GLU A 82 -2.57 6.17 -27.56
CA GLU A 82 -2.23 5.71 -26.20
C GLU A 82 -3.46 5.35 -25.35
N ARG A 83 -4.67 5.42 -25.91
CA ARG A 83 -5.93 5.23 -25.19
C ARG A 83 -6.43 3.79 -25.34
N PHE A 84 -6.60 3.12 -24.21
CA PHE A 84 -7.12 1.75 -24.16
C PHE A 84 -8.37 1.67 -23.28
N ALA A 85 -9.43 1.06 -23.79
CA ALA A 85 -10.57 0.66 -22.99
C ALA A 85 -10.21 -0.64 -22.23
N VAL A 86 -10.59 -0.71 -20.95
CA VAL A 86 -10.44 -1.91 -20.14
C VAL A 86 -11.75 -2.67 -20.14
N GLU A 87 -11.71 -3.94 -20.54
CA GLU A 87 -12.87 -4.82 -20.56
C GLU A 87 -12.64 -6.00 -19.62
N TYR A 88 -13.58 -6.27 -18.72
CA TYR A 88 -13.48 -7.36 -17.74
C TYR A 88 -14.18 -8.61 -18.24
N SER A 89 -13.58 -9.77 -17.97
CA SER A 89 -14.18 -11.06 -18.30
C SER A 89 -15.46 -11.31 -17.48
N SER A 90 -16.51 -11.76 -18.14
CA SER A 90 -17.71 -12.29 -17.46
C SER A 90 -17.50 -13.71 -16.93
N GLU A 91 -16.56 -14.45 -17.54
CA GLU A 91 -16.10 -15.75 -17.06
C GLU A 91 -15.13 -15.52 -15.89
N GLY A 92 -15.36 -16.19 -14.76
CA GLY A 92 -14.75 -15.86 -13.47
C GLY A 92 -13.22 -15.68 -13.45
N GLY A 93 -12.75 -14.95 -12.44
CA GLY A 93 -11.34 -14.57 -12.25
C GLY A 93 -11.08 -13.09 -12.56
N ALA A 94 -9.97 -12.55 -12.05
CA ALA A 94 -9.60 -11.14 -12.24
C ALA A 94 -8.86 -10.93 -13.58
N ARG A 95 -9.59 -11.11 -14.68
CA ARG A 95 -9.06 -10.98 -16.04
C ARG A 95 -9.59 -9.72 -16.72
N LEU A 96 -8.68 -9.03 -17.40
CA LEU A 96 -9.00 -7.87 -18.22
C LEU A 96 -8.42 -8.02 -19.63
N ALA A 97 -9.07 -7.37 -20.59
CA ALA A 97 -8.56 -7.15 -21.93
C ALA A 97 -8.37 -5.65 -22.16
N LEU A 98 -7.39 -5.29 -22.98
CA LEU A 98 -7.14 -3.90 -23.37
C LEU A 98 -7.49 -3.76 -24.84
N ARG A 99 -8.43 -2.87 -25.15
CA ARG A 99 -8.84 -2.57 -26.53
C ARG A 99 -8.40 -1.17 -26.91
N SER A 100 -7.69 -1.01 -28.03
CA SER A 100 -7.38 0.32 -28.57
C SER A 100 -8.70 1.08 -28.80
N VAL A 101 -8.80 2.28 -28.23
CA VAL A 101 -9.99 3.13 -28.40
C VAL A 101 -10.12 3.59 -29.85
N LEU A 102 -9.01 3.95 -30.48
CA LEU A 102 -8.98 4.47 -31.84
C LEU A 102 -9.24 3.38 -32.89
N HIS A 103 -8.64 2.21 -32.73
CA HIS A 103 -8.65 1.16 -33.76
C HIS A 103 -9.60 -0.02 -33.47
N GLY A 104 -10.05 -0.16 -32.22
CA GLY A 104 -11.01 -1.20 -31.84
C GLY A 104 -10.44 -2.61 -31.71
N TRP A 105 -9.13 -2.80 -31.89
CA TRP A 105 -8.46 -4.08 -31.74
C TRP A 105 -7.93 -4.31 -30.34
N TYR A 106 -7.74 -5.59 -29.99
CA TYR A 106 -7.27 -6.00 -28.66
C TYR A 106 -5.76 -6.18 -28.64
N PHE A 107 -5.17 -5.69 -27.55
CA PHE A 107 -3.78 -5.86 -27.20
C PHE A 107 -3.46 -7.30 -26.80
N SER A 108 -2.40 -7.83 -27.38
CA SER A 108 -1.98 -9.21 -27.25
C SER A 108 -0.46 -9.31 -27.29
N GLY A 109 0.10 -10.36 -26.71
CA GLY A 109 1.50 -10.66 -26.95
C GLY A 109 1.99 -11.96 -26.35
N GLU A 110 3.02 -12.50 -26.99
CA GLU A 110 3.73 -13.70 -26.58
C GLU A 110 5.20 -13.59 -27.03
N GLY A 111 6.15 -13.85 -26.12
CA GLY A 111 7.56 -13.65 -26.42
C GLY A 111 7.82 -12.22 -26.88
N ASP A 112 8.51 -12.05 -28.01
CA ASP A 112 8.79 -10.72 -28.60
C ASP A 112 7.69 -10.23 -29.55
N GLN A 113 6.61 -11.00 -29.75
CA GLN A 113 5.51 -10.62 -30.62
C GLN A 113 4.43 -9.91 -29.81
N VAL A 114 4.55 -8.59 -29.67
CA VAL A 114 3.57 -7.73 -29.00
C VAL A 114 2.82 -6.91 -30.04
N ARG A 115 1.49 -7.06 -30.09
CA ARG A 115 0.62 -6.51 -31.15
C ARG A 115 -0.73 -6.07 -30.60
N CYS A 116 -1.38 -5.12 -31.26
CA CYS A 116 -2.75 -4.71 -30.97
C CYS A 116 -3.60 -4.87 -32.24
N PHE A 117 -3.88 -6.12 -32.62
CA PHE A 117 -4.59 -6.45 -33.86
C PHE A 117 -5.59 -7.60 -33.70
N ALA A 118 -5.76 -8.11 -32.48
CA ALA A 118 -6.72 -9.19 -32.23
C ALA A 118 -8.14 -8.66 -32.37
N ARG A 119 -9.01 -9.46 -33.02
CA ARG A 119 -10.42 -9.09 -33.28
C ARG A 119 -11.37 -9.47 -32.13
N SER A 120 -10.88 -10.24 -31.16
CA SER A 120 -11.60 -10.68 -29.97
C SER A 120 -10.75 -10.40 -28.73
N PRO A 121 -11.37 -10.28 -27.54
CA PRO A 121 -10.65 -10.05 -26.28
C PRO A 121 -9.51 -11.05 -26.06
N VAL A 122 -8.35 -10.52 -25.67
CA VAL A 122 -7.20 -11.30 -25.21
C VAL A 122 -6.99 -11.01 -23.73
N TRP A 123 -7.05 -12.06 -22.92
CA TRP A 123 -7.15 -11.93 -21.47
C TRP A 123 -5.79 -11.85 -20.77
N TRP A 124 -5.69 -10.89 -19.87
CA TRP A 124 -4.55 -10.65 -18.99
C TRP A 124 -5.02 -10.74 -17.54
N LYS A 125 -4.23 -11.37 -16.69
CA LYS A 125 -4.35 -11.27 -15.23
C LYS A 125 -3.67 -9.98 -14.79
N CYS A 126 -4.32 -9.23 -13.92
CA CYS A 126 -3.73 -8.02 -13.34
C CYS A 126 -3.21 -8.31 -11.94
N GLN A 127 -1.91 -8.13 -11.72
CA GLN A 127 -1.29 -8.21 -10.41
C GLN A 127 -1.01 -6.80 -9.89
N LEU A 128 -1.49 -6.46 -8.70
CA LEU A 128 -1.21 -5.18 -8.06
C LEU A 128 0.28 -5.07 -7.70
N ALA A 129 0.95 -4.04 -8.21
CA ALA A 129 2.40 -3.83 -8.07
C ALA A 129 2.77 -2.85 -6.93
N LEU A 130 1.86 -2.63 -5.98
CA LEU A 130 2.10 -1.86 -4.76
C LEU A 130 2.53 -2.77 -3.60
N HIS A 131 3.01 -2.18 -2.51
CA HIS A 131 3.15 -2.92 -1.26
C HIS A 131 1.75 -3.34 -0.78
N PRO A 132 1.52 -4.62 -0.42
CA PRO A 132 0.16 -5.13 -0.17
C PRO A 132 -0.49 -4.61 1.12
N GLN A 133 0.31 -4.04 2.02
CA GLN A 133 -0.18 -3.43 3.26
C GLN A 133 -0.57 -1.97 3.03
N VAL A 134 -1.88 -1.72 3.08
CA VAL A 134 -2.52 -0.48 2.66
C VAL A 134 -3.59 -0.03 3.65
N HIS A 135 -4.07 1.18 3.44
CA HIS A 135 -5.35 1.65 3.93
C HIS A 135 -6.35 1.66 2.76
N LEU A 136 -7.56 1.16 3.01
CA LEU A 136 -8.62 1.08 2.01
C LEU A 136 -9.70 2.12 2.33
N LYS A 137 -9.86 3.13 1.47
CA LYS A 137 -10.80 4.24 1.69
C LYS A 137 -11.98 4.15 0.72
N ASN A 138 -13.20 4.14 1.25
CA ASN A 138 -14.40 4.23 0.42
C ASN A 138 -14.57 5.65 -0.13
N LEU A 139 -14.80 5.79 -1.43
CA LEU A 139 -14.87 7.09 -2.11
C LEU A 139 -16.10 7.91 -1.70
N ASN A 140 -17.29 7.28 -1.65
CA ASN A 140 -18.51 8.03 -1.31
C ASN A 140 -18.53 8.46 0.16
N ARG A 141 -18.22 7.54 1.09
CA ARG A 141 -18.22 7.83 2.53
C ARG A 141 -17.05 8.71 2.95
N GLY A 142 -15.94 8.68 2.21
CA GLY A 142 -14.69 9.32 2.62
C GLY A 142 -14.19 8.77 3.96
N ARG A 143 -14.33 7.46 4.16
CA ARG A 143 -13.94 6.74 5.38
C ARG A 143 -13.07 5.53 5.04
N TYR A 144 -12.14 5.25 5.93
CA TYR A 144 -11.24 4.11 5.85
C TYR A 144 -11.89 2.88 6.47
N LEU A 145 -11.56 1.72 5.89
CA LEU A 145 -11.85 0.44 6.51
C LEU A 145 -10.95 0.22 7.72
N ARG A 146 -11.52 -0.43 8.72
CA ARG A 146 -10.79 -0.95 9.88
C ARG A 146 -11.41 -2.25 10.38
N LEU A 147 -10.64 -3.04 11.10
CA LEU A 147 -11.16 -4.11 11.94
C LEU A 147 -11.94 -3.50 13.12
N GLY A 148 -13.21 -3.89 13.25
CA GLY A 148 -14.09 -3.61 14.38
C GLY A 148 -14.20 -4.82 15.30
N ASP A 149 -15.30 -4.87 16.05
CA ASP A 149 -15.62 -6.03 16.89
C ASP A 149 -16.25 -7.14 16.02
N GLY A 150 -15.40 -8.01 15.47
CA GLY A 150 -15.82 -9.17 14.66
C GLY A 150 -16.23 -8.87 13.21
N GLU A 151 -16.07 -7.63 12.72
CA GLU A 151 -16.35 -7.24 11.33
C GLU A 151 -15.33 -6.22 10.80
N ILE A 152 -15.28 -6.01 9.48
CA ILE A 152 -14.58 -4.85 8.88
C ILE A 152 -15.59 -3.74 8.62
N SER A 153 -15.36 -2.56 9.18
CA SER A 153 -16.26 -1.42 9.10
C SER A 153 -15.58 -0.25 8.37
N GLY A 154 -16.30 0.44 7.49
CA GLY A 154 -15.87 1.64 6.76
C GLY A 154 -16.36 2.93 7.40
N ASP A 155 -15.98 3.15 8.67
CA ASP A 155 -16.40 4.29 9.49
C ASP A 155 -15.25 5.23 9.89
N ARG A 156 -14.00 4.83 9.64
CA ARG A 156 -12.84 5.49 10.23
C ARG A 156 -12.48 6.77 9.46
N VAL A 157 -12.32 7.88 10.17
CA VAL A 157 -12.00 9.18 9.53
C VAL A 157 -10.55 9.22 9.08
N ASN A 158 -9.62 8.82 9.95
CA ASN A 158 -8.18 8.77 9.69
C ASN A 158 -7.66 7.35 9.99
N PRO A 159 -6.78 6.77 9.15
CA PRO A 159 -6.38 5.37 9.25
C PRO A 159 -5.31 5.16 10.33
N TRP A 160 -5.72 5.39 11.58
CA TRP A 160 -4.88 5.32 12.78
C TRP A 160 -5.05 3.98 13.50
N GLY A 161 -3.97 3.47 14.08
CA GLY A 161 -3.94 2.23 14.83
C GLY A 161 -3.75 0.99 13.95
N ALA A 162 -3.50 -0.14 14.61
CA ALA A 162 -3.32 -1.43 13.95
C ALA A 162 -4.58 -1.89 13.22
N GLU A 163 -5.76 -1.54 13.75
CA GLU A 163 -7.05 -1.92 13.20
C GLU A 163 -7.29 -1.37 11.79
N SER A 164 -6.62 -0.27 11.41
CA SER A 164 -6.74 0.32 10.07
C SER A 164 -5.83 -0.35 9.03
N LEU A 165 -4.98 -1.30 9.44
CA LEU A 165 -4.10 -2.05 8.55
C LEU A 165 -4.91 -3.08 7.76
N ILE A 166 -4.89 -2.95 6.44
CA ILE A 166 -5.41 -3.96 5.52
C ILE A 166 -4.23 -4.56 4.75
N THR A 167 -4.17 -5.88 4.67
CA THR A 167 -3.22 -6.59 3.80
C THR A 167 -3.98 -7.23 2.64
N LEU A 168 -3.72 -6.77 1.41
CA LEU A 168 -4.29 -7.39 0.21
C LEU A 168 -3.53 -8.67 -0.10
N MET A 169 -4.15 -9.82 0.04
CA MET A 169 -3.54 -11.13 -0.27
C MET A 169 -3.88 -11.52 -1.71
N GLN A 170 -2.87 -11.55 -2.59
CA GLN A 170 -3.05 -11.82 -4.01
C GLN A 170 -3.02 -13.33 -4.32
N SER A 171 -4.04 -13.81 -5.02
CA SER A 171 -4.12 -15.16 -5.58
C SER A 171 -3.39 -15.25 -6.93
N VAL A 172 -2.99 -16.47 -7.31
CA VAL A 172 -2.28 -16.77 -8.58
C VAL A 172 -3.14 -16.49 -9.82
N ASP A 173 -4.46 -16.43 -9.66
CA ASP A 173 -5.41 -16.07 -10.72
C ASP A 173 -5.68 -14.57 -10.83
N GLY A 174 -5.03 -13.73 -10.00
CA GLY A 174 -5.17 -12.28 -9.99
C GLY A 174 -6.25 -11.74 -9.05
N ARG A 175 -7.04 -12.61 -8.41
CA ARG A 175 -7.99 -12.18 -7.38
C ARG A 175 -7.27 -11.77 -6.11
N VAL A 176 -7.95 -11.02 -5.25
CA VAL A 176 -7.42 -10.55 -3.97
C VAL A 176 -8.36 -10.92 -2.83
N ALA A 177 -7.80 -11.21 -1.66
CA ALA A 177 -8.53 -11.28 -0.41
C ALA A 177 -8.15 -10.09 0.48
N ILE A 178 -9.13 -9.52 1.18
CA ILE A 178 -8.92 -8.41 2.12
C ILE A 178 -8.66 -9.02 3.49
N ARG A 179 -7.41 -8.96 3.95
CA ARG A 179 -6.99 -9.50 5.24
C ARG A 179 -6.86 -8.40 6.29
N ALA A 180 -7.53 -8.57 7.43
CA ALA A 180 -7.50 -7.65 8.56
C ALA A 180 -6.22 -7.81 9.40
N SER A 181 -6.04 -6.92 10.37
CA SER A 181 -4.85 -6.85 11.22
C SER A 181 -4.69 -8.03 12.18
N ASP A 182 -5.77 -8.72 12.53
CA ASP A 182 -5.76 -9.95 13.33
C ASP A 182 -5.46 -11.21 12.50
N GLY A 183 -5.36 -11.06 11.18
CA GLY A 183 -5.07 -12.13 10.25
C GLY A 183 -6.29 -12.78 9.62
N SER A 184 -7.51 -12.39 10.01
CA SER A 184 -8.75 -12.86 9.40
C SER A 184 -9.01 -12.24 8.01
N TYR A 185 -9.85 -12.89 7.21
CA TYR A 185 -10.20 -12.52 5.84
C TYR A 185 -11.66 -12.10 5.72
N LEU A 186 -11.93 -11.02 5.01
CA LEU A 186 -13.29 -10.57 4.73
C LEU A 186 -13.98 -11.51 3.72
N SER A 187 -15.06 -12.15 4.14
CA SER A 187 -15.93 -12.89 3.22
C SER A 187 -16.91 -11.98 2.50
N ARG A 188 -17.50 -12.48 1.41
CA ARG A 188 -18.54 -11.78 0.65
C ARG A 188 -19.78 -11.39 1.46
N THR A 189 -20.08 -12.09 2.57
CA THR A 189 -21.24 -11.84 3.44
C THR A 189 -21.00 -10.70 4.43
N GLY A 190 -19.73 -10.37 4.69
CA GLY A 190 -19.29 -9.43 5.71
C GLY A 190 -18.71 -10.10 6.96
N GLU A 191 -18.84 -11.42 7.08
CA GLU A 191 -18.23 -12.20 8.16
C GLU A 191 -16.73 -12.40 7.94
N LEU A 192 -16.00 -12.64 9.02
CA LEU A 192 -14.56 -12.88 9.01
C LEU A 192 -14.27 -14.39 8.95
N SER A 193 -13.40 -14.79 8.01
CA SER A 193 -12.91 -16.15 7.83
C SER A 193 -11.47 -16.28 8.33
N ALA A 194 -11.12 -17.41 8.93
CA ALA A 194 -9.73 -17.71 9.27
C ALA A 194 -8.90 -18.16 8.07
N GLU A 195 -9.56 -18.65 7.01
CA GLU A 195 -8.91 -19.26 5.84
C GLU A 195 -9.22 -18.50 4.54
N MET A 196 -8.28 -18.57 3.61
CA MET A 196 -8.41 -18.01 2.27
C MET A 196 -9.14 -19.01 1.36
N SER A 197 -10.47 -18.92 1.32
CA SER A 197 -11.37 -19.72 0.47
C SER A 197 -11.92 -18.93 -0.72
N GLU A 198 -12.70 -19.59 -1.58
CA GLU A 198 -13.44 -18.94 -2.68
C GLU A 198 -14.43 -17.87 -2.19
N GLU A 199 -14.83 -17.87 -0.92
CA GLU A 199 -15.78 -16.90 -0.37
C GLU A 199 -15.18 -15.53 -0.08
N VAL A 200 -13.85 -15.47 0.11
CA VAL A 200 -13.11 -14.24 0.44
C VAL A 200 -12.38 -13.63 -0.77
N LEU A 201 -12.38 -14.33 -1.91
CA LEU A 201 -11.69 -13.90 -3.12
C LEU A 201 -12.55 -12.92 -3.94
N LEU A 202 -11.98 -11.75 -4.21
CA LEU A 202 -12.59 -10.66 -4.95
C LEU A 202 -11.75 -10.33 -6.19
N SER A 203 -12.41 -10.03 -7.31
CA SER A 203 -11.75 -9.57 -8.53
C SER A 203 -11.65 -8.04 -8.51
N PRO A 204 -10.43 -7.45 -8.48
CA PRO A 204 -10.28 -6.01 -8.58
C PRO A 204 -10.58 -5.52 -10.01
N GLU A 205 -11.45 -4.52 -10.11
CA GLU A 205 -11.79 -3.81 -11.34
C GLU A 205 -11.41 -2.33 -11.19
N PHE A 206 -10.65 -1.80 -12.14
CA PHE A 206 -10.28 -0.39 -12.26
C PHE A 206 -11.40 0.40 -12.95
N HIS A 207 -11.92 1.42 -12.28
CA HIS A 207 -12.92 2.34 -12.81
C HIS A 207 -12.31 3.74 -12.97
N CYS A 208 -12.41 4.28 -14.17
CA CYS A 208 -11.87 5.60 -14.54
C CYS A 208 -12.92 6.71 -14.40
N GLY A 209 -12.58 7.93 -14.82
CA GLY A 209 -13.46 9.10 -14.77
C GLY A 209 -13.05 10.12 -13.72
N ALA A 210 -13.95 11.05 -13.41
CA ALA A 210 -13.68 12.16 -12.50
C ALA A 210 -13.35 11.73 -11.06
N ALA A 211 -13.76 10.52 -10.65
CA ALA A 211 -13.46 9.94 -9.35
C ALA A 211 -12.97 8.48 -9.53
N PRO A 212 -11.72 8.28 -9.96
CA PRO A 212 -11.21 6.95 -10.26
C PRO A 212 -11.05 6.13 -8.98
N GLY A 213 -11.39 4.84 -9.04
CA GLY A 213 -11.28 3.94 -7.90
C GLY A 213 -11.23 2.47 -8.31
N LEU A 214 -10.96 1.61 -7.33
CA LEU A 214 -11.06 0.16 -7.47
C LEU A 214 -12.42 -0.30 -6.96
N ALA A 215 -13.10 -1.12 -7.75
CA ALA A 215 -14.21 -1.95 -7.30
C ALA A 215 -13.71 -3.38 -7.05
N PHE A 216 -14.31 -4.08 -6.09
CA PHE A 216 -13.94 -5.46 -5.77
C PHE A 216 -15.15 -6.37 -5.92
N LYS A 217 -15.12 -7.28 -6.89
CA LYS A 217 -16.27 -8.11 -7.29
C LYS A 217 -16.19 -9.54 -6.78
N ASP A 218 -17.25 -10.04 -6.15
CA ASP A 218 -17.35 -11.45 -5.75
C ASP A 218 -17.64 -12.39 -6.94
N SER A 219 -17.62 -13.70 -6.69
CA SER A 219 -17.94 -14.71 -7.70
C SER A 219 -19.41 -14.69 -8.16
N ASN A 220 -20.28 -13.94 -7.48
CA ASN A 220 -21.69 -13.78 -7.82
C ASN A 220 -21.95 -12.47 -8.60
N GLY A 221 -20.88 -11.76 -9.00
CA GLY A 221 -20.96 -10.51 -9.75
C GLY A 221 -21.39 -9.30 -8.92
N ARG A 222 -21.30 -9.36 -7.59
CA ARG A 222 -21.63 -8.25 -6.68
C ARG A 222 -20.37 -7.57 -6.18
N TYR A 223 -20.43 -6.27 -6.01
CA TYR A 223 -19.31 -5.45 -5.59
C TYR A 223 -19.33 -5.17 -4.08
N LEU A 224 -18.12 -5.07 -3.53
CA LEU A 224 -17.84 -4.63 -2.18
C LEU A 224 -18.38 -3.22 -1.96
N THR A 225 -19.04 -3.00 -0.84
CA THR A 225 -19.61 -1.71 -0.45
C THR A 225 -19.71 -1.63 1.08
N ASN A 226 -19.99 -0.45 1.61
CA ASN A 226 -20.17 -0.22 3.05
C ASN A 226 -21.65 0.04 3.35
N THR A 227 -22.23 -0.80 4.22
CA THR A 227 -23.68 -0.76 4.52
C THR A 227 -23.96 -0.35 5.95
N GLY A 228 -25.10 0.31 6.17
CA GLY A 228 -25.52 0.75 7.50
C GLY A 228 -24.76 1.96 8.05
N SER A 229 -25.07 2.32 9.31
CA SER A 229 -24.46 3.44 10.01
C SER A 229 -23.00 3.15 10.39
N SER A 230 -22.71 1.94 10.87
CA SER A 230 -21.35 1.45 11.15
C SER A 230 -20.52 1.24 9.88
N GLY A 231 -21.15 1.14 8.70
CA GLY A 231 -20.44 0.91 7.46
C GLY A 231 -19.88 -0.50 7.34
N THR A 232 -20.56 -1.52 7.86
CA THR A 232 -20.22 -2.94 7.67
C THR A 232 -19.89 -3.22 6.20
N THR A 233 -18.69 -3.75 5.97
CA THR A 233 -18.14 -3.99 4.64
C THR A 233 -18.57 -5.37 4.15
N LYS A 234 -19.23 -5.44 3.00
CA LYS A 234 -19.63 -6.70 2.36
C LYS A 234 -19.92 -6.50 0.89
N THR A 235 -20.14 -7.58 0.15
CA THR A 235 -20.60 -7.47 -1.24
C THR A 235 -22.12 -7.42 -1.31
N LYS A 236 -22.68 -6.56 -2.18
CA LYS A 236 -24.14 -6.38 -2.27
C LYS A 236 -24.66 -6.06 -3.67
N ASN A 237 -24.11 -5.02 -4.30
CA ASN A 237 -24.69 -4.41 -5.49
C ASN A 237 -24.06 -4.97 -6.77
N GLN A 238 -24.81 -5.08 -7.88
CA GLN A 238 -24.27 -5.54 -9.18
C GLN A 238 -23.77 -4.40 -10.08
N ASN A 239 -24.06 -3.14 -9.71
CA ASN A 239 -23.59 -1.97 -10.42
C ASN A 239 -22.56 -1.25 -9.56
N VAL A 240 -21.58 -0.62 -10.21
CA VAL A 240 -20.56 0.16 -9.53
C VAL A 240 -20.98 1.63 -9.53
N THR A 241 -21.14 2.19 -8.35
CA THR A 241 -21.25 3.63 -8.11
C THR A 241 -20.12 4.08 -7.19
N LYS A 242 -20.10 5.35 -6.76
CA LYS A 242 -19.10 5.82 -5.78
C LYS A 242 -19.10 5.02 -4.46
N ASP A 243 -20.21 4.37 -4.11
CA ASP A 243 -20.31 3.52 -2.92
C ASP A 243 -19.50 2.22 -3.04
N GLU A 244 -19.25 1.75 -4.26
CA GLU A 244 -18.49 0.51 -4.54
C GLU A 244 -17.01 0.78 -4.89
N LEU A 245 -16.61 2.05 -4.92
CA LEU A 245 -15.26 2.46 -5.29
C LEU A 245 -14.39 2.75 -4.08
N PHE A 246 -13.16 2.24 -4.13
CA PHE A 246 -12.18 2.40 -3.08
C PHE A 246 -10.84 2.91 -3.61
N VAL A 247 -10.12 3.65 -2.75
CA VAL A 247 -8.76 4.12 -2.98
C VAL A 247 -7.80 3.36 -2.08
N LEU A 248 -6.67 2.95 -2.64
CA LEU A 248 -5.56 2.36 -1.90
C LEU A 248 -4.58 3.45 -1.51
N GLU A 249 -4.29 3.56 -0.22
CA GLU A 249 -3.23 4.42 0.29
C GLU A 249 -2.16 3.56 0.97
N ALA A 250 -0.90 3.95 0.85
CA ALA A 250 0.19 3.23 1.51
C ALA A 250 0.00 3.30 3.04
N SER A 251 0.10 2.16 3.72
CA SER A 251 0.16 2.18 5.18
C SER A 251 1.57 2.53 5.63
N TYR A 252 1.75 3.69 6.26
CA TYR A 252 3.03 4.07 6.85
C TYR A 252 3.20 3.44 8.24
N PRO A 253 4.45 3.25 8.72
CA PRO A 253 4.69 2.82 10.10
C PRO A 253 4.09 3.82 11.08
N GLN A 254 3.33 3.33 12.06
CA GLN A 254 2.87 4.11 13.20
C GLN A 254 3.56 3.60 14.46
N VAL A 255 4.14 4.51 15.22
CA VAL A 255 4.99 4.20 16.38
C VAL A 255 4.53 4.93 17.62
N ALA A 256 4.77 4.34 18.78
CA ALA A 256 4.91 5.09 20.03
C ALA A 256 6.39 5.36 20.29
N VAL A 257 6.70 6.50 20.90
CA VAL A 257 8.08 6.89 21.23
C VAL A 257 8.28 6.82 22.74
N LYS A 258 9.05 5.84 23.21
CA LYS A 258 9.31 5.62 24.64
C LYS A 258 10.63 6.24 25.04
N ALA A 259 10.65 7.06 26.08
CA ALA A 259 11.88 7.67 26.61
C ALA A 259 12.56 6.79 27.66
N PHE A 260 13.77 7.19 28.08
CA PHE A 260 14.57 6.52 29.11
C PHE A 260 13.84 6.32 30.46
N ASN A 261 12.89 7.20 30.78
CA ASN A 261 12.07 7.12 32.00
C ASN A 261 10.94 6.08 31.90
N GLY A 262 10.86 5.33 30.79
CA GLY A 262 9.86 4.31 30.54
C GLY A 262 8.48 4.84 30.11
N ARG A 263 8.33 6.16 29.94
CA ARG A 263 7.09 6.82 29.53
C ARG A 263 7.05 7.08 28.03
N TYR A 264 5.85 7.22 27.49
CA TYR A 264 5.61 7.52 26.08
C TYR A 264 5.44 9.01 25.83
N ALA A 265 5.98 9.46 24.70
CA ALA A 265 5.78 10.78 24.14
C ALA A 265 4.31 10.98 23.79
N SER A 266 3.76 12.14 24.15
CA SER A 266 2.34 12.44 24.11
C SER A 266 2.10 13.92 23.83
N VAL A 267 0.98 14.18 23.14
CA VAL A 267 0.38 15.52 22.95
C VAL A 267 -0.98 15.63 23.65
N LYS A 268 -1.24 14.77 24.65
CA LYS A 268 -2.51 14.75 25.39
C LYS A 268 -2.75 16.02 26.22
N GLN A 269 -1.67 16.71 26.62
CA GLN A 269 -1.71 17.93 27.43
C GLN A 269 -1.73 19.23 26.61
N GLY A 270 -1.84 19.12 25.28
CA GLY A 270 -1.78 20.26 24.36
C GLY A 270 -0.77 20.02 23.24
N GLN A 271 -0.35 21.10 22.59
CA GLN A 271 0.56 20.97 21.44
C GLN A 271 1.97 20.55 21.86
N ASP A 272 2.42 20.86 23.07
CA ASP A 272 3.77 20.56 23.52
C ASP A 272 3.97 19.06 23.78
N LEU A 273 5.09 18.54 23.27
CA LEU A 273 5.43 17.14 23.38
C LEU A 273 6.00 16.83 24.77
N ASN A 274 5.39 15.85 25.44
CA ASN A 274 5.80 15.41 26.77
C ASN A 274 5.91 13.88 26.83
N VAL A 275 6.95 13.35 27.49
CA VAL A 275 7.15 11.92 27.75
C VAL A 275 6.70 11.55 29.16
N ASN A 276 5.39 11.49 29.37
CA ASN A 276 4.80 11.28 30.70
C ASN A 276 3.65 10.26 30.74
N GLN A 277 3.25 9.67 29.62
CA GLN A 277 2.16 8.69 29.58
C GLN A 277 2.66 7.25 29.82
N SER A 278 1.83 6.43 30.46
CA SER A 278 2.08 4.99 30.68
C SER A 278 1.50 4.11 29.58
N GLU A 279 0.42 4.59 28.97
CA GLU A 279 -0.40 3.87 28.00
C GLU A 279 -0.27 4.54 26.63
N ILE A 280 -0.58 3.77 25.59
CA ILE A 280 -0.51 4.23 24.20
C ILE A 280 -1.94 4.37 23.70
N GLU A 281 -2.38 5.61 23.50
CA GLU A 281 -3.62 5.93 22.82
C GLU A 281 -3.30 6.66 21.49
N ALA A 282 -4.30 7.33 20.91
CA ALA A 282 -4.15 8.05 19.66
C ALA A 282 -3.18 9.25 19.77
N THR A 283 -2.99 9.82 20.97
CA THR A 283 -2.10 10.97 21.23
C THR A 283 -0.64 10.59 21.45
N GLU A 284 -0.35 9.30 21.68
CA GLU A 284 1.00 8.75 21.85
C GLU A 284 1.46 7.97 20.61
N THR A 285 0.55 7.80 19.65
CA THR A 285 0.83 7.20 18.35
C THR A 285 1.24 8.29 17.38
N TYR A 286 2.27 8.02 16.56
CA TYR A 286 2.77 8.92 15.53
C TYR A 286 3.09 8.15 14.25
N GLN A 287 2.66 8.66 13.10
CA GLN A 287 3.02 8.11 11.80
C GLN A 287 4.40 8.61 11.38
N LEU A 288 5.29 7.67 11.05
CA LEU A 288 6.63 7.96 10.55
C LEU A 288 6.64 8.12 9.04
N GLU A 289 7.09 9.27 8.58
CA GLU A 289 7.19 9.59 7.15
C GLU A 289 8.63 9.92 6.78
N PHE A 290 9.20 9.13 5.87
CA PHE A 290 10.55 9.34 5.37
C PHE A 290 10.56 10.38 4.25
N VAL A 291 11.42 11.38 4.38
CA VAL A 291 11.64 12.44 3.40
C VAL A 291 12.87 12.07 2.58
N SER A 292 12.66 11.44 1.43
CA SER A 292 13.73 10.89 0.58
C SER A 292 14.76 11.93 0.11
N SER A 293 14.37 13.19 -0.06
CA SER A 293 15.27 14.26 -0.50
C SER A 293 16.29 14.69 0.56
N THR A 294 16.00 14.47 1.84
CA THR A 294 16.87 14.87 2.96
C THR A 294 17.38 13.69 3.77
N GLY A 295 16.82 12.50 3.59
CA GLY A 295 17.11 11.32 4.40
C GLY A 295 16.57 11.41 5.83
N LYS A 296 15.65 12.34 6.11
CA LYS A 296 15.10 12.60 7.45
C LYS A 296 13.68 12.07 7.61
N TRP A 297 13.20 12.06 8.85
CA TRP A 297 11.90 11.56 9.24
C TRP A 297 11.00 12.66 9.79
N ARG A 298 9.69 12.53 9.58
CA ARG A 298 8.67 13.32 10.26
C ARG A 298 7.81 12.42 11.15
N PHE A 299 7.31 12.98 12.24
CA PHE A 299 6.34 12.35 13.14
C PHE A 299 5.00 13.06 12.98
N ARG A 300 4.09 12.46 12.22
CA ARG A 300 2.73 12.99 12.02
C ARG A 300 1.81 12.53 13.15
N THR A 301 0.91 13.38 13.59
CA THR A 301 -0.14 13.09 14.57
C THR A 301 -1.44 12.65 13.89
N LYS A 302 -2.39 12.16 14.68
CA LYS A 302 -3.73 11.81 14.18
C LYS A 302 -4.48 12.98 13.53
N ASP A 303 -4.12 14.21 13.86
CA ASP A 303 -4.76 15.45 13.42
C ASP A 303 -4.02 16.11 12.24
N ASP A 304 -3.17 15.34 11.55
CA ASP A 304 -2.42 15.78 10.36
C ASP A 304 -1.46 16.94 10.62
N LYS A 305 -0.95 17.03 11.85
CA LYS A 305 0.14 17.92 12.23
C LYS A 305 1.41 17.15 12.51
N PHE A 306 2.54 17.83 12.45
CA PHE A 306 3.85 17.21 12.63
C PHE A 306 4.53 17.73 13.88
N TRP A 307 5.32 16.87 14.52
CA TRP A 307 6.33 17.34 15.46
C TRP A 307 7.20 18.40 14.79
N ARG A 308 7.49 19.48 15.49
CA ARG A 308 8.38 20.55 15.04
C ARG A 308 9.23 21.05 16.19
N LEU A 309 10.45 21.47 15.86
CA LEU A 309 11.25 22.28 16.75
C LEU A 309 10.61 23.66 16.93
N SER A 310 10.30 24.03 18.16
CA SER A 310 9.87 25.37 18.52
C SER A 310 11.08 26.31 18.66
N ALA A 311 10.94 27.53 18.14
CA ALA A 311 11.89 28.61 18.39
C ALA A 311 11.90 29.04 19.88
N VAL A 312 10.84 28.74 20.63
CA VAL A 312 10.73 29.05 22.05
C VAL A 312 11.36 27.91 22.84
N ALA A 313 12.42 28.24 23.60
CA ALA A 313 13.10 27.35 24.54
C ALA A 313 13.56 25.99 23.95
N ASN A 314 13.75 25.91 22.62
CA ASN A 314 14.04 24.67 21.90
C ASN A 314 13.07 23.53 22.24
N GLY A 315 11.82 23.84 22.57
CA GLY A 315 10.78 22.82 22.83
C GLY A 315 10.39 22.07 21.57
N VAL A 316 9.76 20.91 21.73
CA VAL A 316 9.12 20.20 20.61
C VAL A 316 7.60 20.29 20.79
N ASN A 317 6.88 20.64 19.75
CA ASN A 317 5.42 20.63 19.75
C ASN A 317 4.87 20.04 18.46
N ALA A 318 3.58 19.72 18.43
CA ALA A 318 2.90 19.06 17.32
C ALA A 318 1.97 20.01 16.56
N SER A 319 2.51 21.14 16.12
CA SER A 319 1.79 22.14 15.31
C SER A 319 2.39 22.36 13.92
N GLY A 320 3.41 21.59 13.55
CA GLY A 320 4.13 21.76 12.29
C GLY A 320 3.34 21.29 11.08
N ASP A 321 3.71 21.82 9.92
CA ASP A 321 3.19 21.45 8.61
C ASP A 321 4.25 20.73 7.78
N ALA A 322 3.85 19.87 6.85
CA ALA A 322 4.80 19.05 6.07
C ALA A 322 5.85 19.88 5.31
N GLY A 323 5.56 21.11 4.90
CA GLY A 323 6.52 21.97 4.19
C GLY A 323 7.65 22.52 5.07
N ASP A 324 7.52 22.47 6.39
CA ASP A 324 8.43 23.12 7.33
C ASP A 324 9.69 22.26 7.58
N ALA A 325 10.88 22.83 7.39
CA ALA A 325 12.15 22.16 7.63
C ALA A 325 12.35 21.79 9.13
N THR A 326 11.71 22.51 10.05
CA THR A 326 11.78 22.24 11.49
C THR A 326 11.01 20.99 11.92
N THR A 327 10.23 20.38 11.01
CA THR A 327 9.52 19.11 11.23
C THR A 327 10.33 17.86 10.92
N GLN A 328 11.54 18.04 10.37
CA GLN A 328 12.38 16.94 9.92
C GLN A 328 13.44 16.62 10.97
N PHE A 329 13.47 15.36 11.39
CA PHE A 329 14.38 14.83 12.39
C PHE A 329 15.25 13.73 11.78
N GLU A 330 16.52 13.71 12.15
CA GLU A 330 17.42 12.61 11.84
C GLU A 330 17.30 11.55 12.95
N LEU A 331 17.26 10.28 12.57
CA LEU A 331 17.21 9.14 13.50
C LEU A 331 18.56 8.44 13.49
N GLU A 332 19.29 8.53 14.59
CA GLU A 332 20.54 7.82 14.80
C GLU A 332 20.25 6.50 15.51
N HIS A 333 20.50 5.37 14.83
CA HIS A 333 20.28 4.04 15.39
C HIS A 333 21.37 3.68 16.40
N LEU A 334 20.95 3.32 17.61
CA LEU A 334 21.82 2.93 18.72
C LEU A 334 21.73 1.42 18.97
N ALA A 335 22.59 0.91 19.86
CA ALA A 335 22.54 -0.48 20.28
C ALA A 335 21.18 -0.84 20.94
N LYS A 336 20.80 -2.12 20.86
CA LYS A 336 19.61 -2.68 21.54
C LYS A 336 18.28 -2.00 21.17
N GLY A 337 18.12 -1.59 19.92
CA GLY A 337 16.86 -1.05 19.41
C GLY A 337 16.51 0.37 19.89
N PHE A 338 17.47 1.08 20.49
CA PHE A 338 17.31 2.48 20.84
C PHE A 338 17.63 3.39 19.64
N VAL A 339 17.13 4.61 19.69
CA VAL A 339 17.43 5.68 18.74
C VAL A 339 17.70 6.98 19.49
N ALA A 340 18.57 7.82 18.93
CA ALA A 340 18.63 9.24 19.27
C ALA A 340 17.97 10.04 18.14
N ILE A 341 17.21 11.07 18.50
CA ILE A 341 16.44 11.88 17.55
C ILE A 341 17.07 13.26 17.47
N LYS A 342 17.65 13.62 16.32
CA LYS A 342 18.36 14.90 16.12
C LYS A 342 17.49 15.88 15.36
N SER A 343 17.36 17.10 15.90
CA SER A 343 16.51 18.15 15.37
C SER A 343 17.25 19.04 14.35
N SER A 344 16.49 19.89 13.65
CA SER A 344 17.01 20.86 12.68
C SER A 344 18.06 21.86 13.24
N ASN A 345 18.07 22.12 14.55
CA ASN A 345 19.10 22.95 15.20
C ASN A 345 20.43 22.22 15.46
N GLY A 346 20.55 20.95 15.06
CA GLY A 346 21.75 20.13 15.24
C GLY A 346 21.88 19.47 16.61
N TYR A 347 20.93 19.67 17.53
CA TYR A 347 20.91 19.03 18.85
C TYR A 347 19.94 17.85 18.88
N TYR A 348 20.26 16.86 19.73
CA TYR A 348 19.37 15.75 20.05
C TYR A 348 18.22 16.18 20.95
N LEU A 349 17.07 15.54 20.77
CA LEU A 349 15.94 15.64 21.67
C LEU A 349 16.33 15.02 23.01
N SER A 350 16.08 15.75 24.09
CA SER A 350 16.38 15.37 25.46
C SER A 350 15.08 15.34 26.26
N ALA A 351 14.78 14.19 26.86
CA ALA A 351 13.66 14.01 27.77
C ALA A 351 14.05 14.47 29.18
N LYS A 352 13.36 15.46 29.72
CA LYS A 352 13.58 15.92 31.10
C LYS A 352 12.90 15.00 32.11
N LYS A 353 13.37 15.02 33.36
CA LYS A 353 12.78 14.25 34.48
C LYS A 353 11.27 14.44 34.64
N LEU A 354 10.77 15.65 34.39
CA LEU A 354 9.34 16.00 34.48
C LEU A 354 8.54 15.72 33.19
N GLY A 355 9.17 15.18 32.16
CA GLY A 355 8.52 14.76 30.91
C GLY A 355 8.69 15.71 29.72
N ALA A 356 8.99 16.99 29.94
CA ALA A 356 9.18 17.93 28.82
C ALA A 356 10.32 17.49 27.89
N VAL A 357 10.12 17.63 26.57
CA VAL A 357 11.13 17.30 25.54
C VAL A 357 11.67 18.58 24.91
N ASN A 358 12.99 18.73 24.89
CA ASN A 358 13.69 19.86 24.27
C ASN A 358 14.86 19.41 23.40
N ALA A 359 15.16 20.10 22.31
CA ALA A 359 16.30 19.85 21.45
C ALA A 359 17.56 20.57 21.96
N VAL A 360 18.19 20.03 23.01
CA VAL A 360 19.35 20.63 23.70
C VAL A 360 20.51 19.64 23.91
N GLY A 361 20.34 18.36 23.58
CA GLY A 361 21.38 17.34 23.77
C GLY A 361 22.50 17.54 22.76
N ALA A 362 23.70 17.90 23.20
CA ALA A 362 24.88 18.01 22.32
C ALA A 362 25.49 16.63 21.99
N GLU A 363 25.26 15.64 22.86
CA GLU A 363 25.74 14.26 22.76
C GLU A 363 24.64 13.32 23.22
N VAL A 364 24.67 12.07 22.76
CA VAL A 364 23.70 11.05 23.15
C VAL A 364 24.03 10.50 24.52
N ARG A 365 23.18 10.79 25.52
CA ARG A 365 23.21 10.17 26.86
C ARG A 365 21.88 9.47 27.13
N ALA A 366 21.61 9.13 28.39
CA ALA A 366 20.38 8.44 28.76
C ALA A 366 19.14 9.27 28.37
N GLU A 367 19.14 10.57 28.66
CA GLU A 367 18.02 11.47 28.39
C GLU A 367 17.72 11.66 26.89
N GLU A 368 18.68 11.42 26.01
CA GLU A 368 18.54 11.50 24.55
C GLU A 368 18.22 10.15 23.89
N THR A 369 18.05 9.08 24.68
CA THR A 369 17.72 7.73 24.16
C THR A 369 16.22 7.46 24.19
N PHE A 370 15.71 7.00 23.05
CA PHE A 370 14.31 6.64 22.86
C PHE A 370 14.19 5.25 22.24
N GLN A 371 13.04 4.61 22.40
CA GLN A 371 12.65 3.41 21.64
C GLN A 371 11.44 3.74 20.77
N LEU A 372 11.45 3.29 19.52
CA LEU A 372 10.32 3.38 18.61
C LEU A 372 9.57 2.06 18.64
N VAL A 373 8.37 2.04 19.21
CA VAL A 373 7.52 0.87 19.29
C VAL A 373 6.53 0.90 18.13
N LEU A 374 6.79 0.12 17.08
CA LEU A 374 5.90 -0.10 15.94
C LEU A 374 4.56 -0.72 16.38
N LEU A 375 3.47 -0.04 16.05
CA LEU A 375 2.11 -0.36 16.52
C LEU A 375 1.24 -0.98 15.43
N ASN A 376 1.30 -0.47 14.20
CA ASN A 376 0.40 -0.88 13.13
C ASN A 376 1.00 -1.95 12.20
N ARG A 377 1.82 -2.85 12.75
CA ARG A 377 2.36 -4.03 12.06
C ARG A 377 2.31 -5.28 12.95
N PRO A 378 1.14 -5.71 13.46
CA PRO A 378 1.02 -7.03 14.06
C PRO A 378 1.33 -8.14 13.04
N ILE A 379 1.07 -7.84 11.77
CA ILE A 379 1.45 -8.62 10.61
C ILE A 379 2.32 -7.73 9.71
N ALA A 380 3.40 -8.26 9.15
CA ALA A 380 4.32 -7.57 8.26
C ALA A 380 4.53 -8.37 6.97
N VAL A 381 4.51 -7.67 5.84
CA VAL A 381 5.00 -8.19 4.57
C VAL A 381 6.30 -7.47 4.25
N PHE A 382 7.32 -8.20 3.83
CA PHE A 382 8.62 -7.62 3.49
C PHE A 382 8.86 -7.69 1.97
N ARG A 383 9.38 -6.59 1.43
CA ARG A 383 9.79 -6.47 0.03
C ARG A 383 11.17 -5.83 -0.01
N CYS A 384 12.06 -6.37 -0.83
CA CYS A 384 13.36 -5.80 -1.14
C CYS A 384 13.47 -5.53 -2.66
N ASP A 385 14.65 -5.08 -3.10
CA ASP A 385 14.91 -4.77 -4.51
C ASP A 385 14.77 -5.99 -5.44
N PHE A 386 14.91 -7.20 -4.90
CA PHE A 386 14.86 -8.44 -5.67
C PHE A 386 13.48 -9.10 -5.72
N GLY A 387 12.55 -8.70 -4.83
CA GLY A 387 11.23 -9.28 -4.73
C GLY A 387 10.68 -9.28 -3.31
N PHE A 388 9.64 -10.06 -3.09
CA PHE A 388 9.04 -10.28 -1.78
C PHE A 388 9.83 -11.33 -0.97
N VAL A 389 9.70 -11.23 0.35
CA VAL A 389 10.19 -12.23 1.29
C VAL A 389 9.10 -13.25 1.57
N GLY A 390 9.47 -14.52 1.61
CA GLY A 390 8.59 -15.64 1.93
C GLY A 390 9.37 -16.89 2.30
N VAL A 391 8.68 -17.89 2.83
CA VAL A 391 9.22 -19.17 3.22
C VAL A 391 8.98 -20.18 2.10
N ARG A 392 10.06 -20.76 1.57
CA ARG A 392 10.00 -21.84 0.58
C ARG A 392 10.90 -22.98 1.04
N ASN A 393 10.38 -24.21 1.03
CA ASN A 393 11.10 -25.41 1.47
C ASN A 393 11.82 -25.25 2.83
N GLY A 394 11.18 -24.55 3.78
CA GLY A 394 11.72 -24.30 5.12
C GLY A 394 12.81 -23.23 5.21
N ARG A 395 13.04 -22.43 4.15
CA ARG A 395 14.02 -21.33 4.11
C ARG A 395 13.35 -20.02 3.75
N LEU A 396 13.91 -18.91 4.25
CA LEU A 396 13.53 -17.57 3.80
C LEU A 396 14.19 -17.28 2.45
N GLU A 397 13.37 -16.91 1.48
CA GLU A 397 13.79 -16.39 0.17
C GLU A 397 13.33 -14.94 0.04
N CYS A 398 14.06 -14.10 -0.69
CA CYS A 398 13.80 -12.65 -0.81
C CYS A 398 13.62 -12.16 -2.26
N ASN A 399 13.45 -13.08 -3.21
CA ASN A 399 13.34 -12.83 -4.64
C ASN A 399 12.00 -13.36 -5.22
N LEU A 400 11.00 -13.52 -4.36
CA LEU A 400 9.72 -14.12 -4.71
C LEU A 400 8.80 -13.11 -5.41
N SER A 401 7.93 -13.61 -6.29
CA SER A 401 6.84 -12.84 -6.91
C SER A 401 5.58 -12.75 -6.04
N SER A 402 5.41 -13.72 -5.13
CA SER A 402 4.39 -13.77 -4.09
C SER A 402 5.01 -13.46 -2.72
N TYR A 403 4.21 -12.97 -1.78
CA TYR A 403 4.64 -12.68 -0.42
C TYR A 403 3.93 -13.59 0.58
N ASP A 404 4.63 -13.86 1.67
CA ASP A 404 4.02 -14.39 2.88
C ASP A 404 3.88 -13.23 3.88
N ALA A 405 2.90 -13.35 4.78
CA ALA A 405 2.68 -12.39 5.84
C ALA A 405 3.20 -12.98 7.16
N PHE A 406 4.05 -12.22 7.86
CA PHE A 406 4.72 -12.66 9.07
C PHE A 406 4.12 -11.97 10.28
N GLN A 407 3.93 -12.70 11.38
CA GLN A 407 3.60 -12.08 12.65
C GLN A 407 4.83 -11.37 13.21
N LEU A 408 4.63 -10.17 13.73
CA LEU A 408 5.68 -9.34 14.31
C LEU A 408 5.34 -9.04 15.77
N GLU A 409 6.21 -9.50 16.67
CA GLU A 409 6.04 -9.33 18.11
C GLU A 409 7.16 -8.46 18.67
N ALA A 410 6.80 -7.36 19.33
CA ALA A 410 7.77 -6.52 20.03
C ALA A 410 8.27 -7.22 21.30
N ALA A 411 9.58 -7.30 21.46
CA ALA A 411 10.22 -7.74 22.70
C ALA A 411 10.53 -6.54 23.60
N ASN A 412 10.51 -6.76 24.92
CA ASN A 412 10.85 -5.72 25.91
C ASN A 412 12.26 -5.13 25.73
N SER A 413 13.14 -5.85 25.05
CA SER A 413 14.51 -5.43 24.73
C SER A 413 14.62 -4.41 23.59
N GLY A 414 13.51 -4.00 22.96
CA GLY A 414 13.51 -3.13 21.78
C GLY A 414 13.76 -3.88 20.46
N PHE A 415 13.81 -5.21 20.49
CA PHE A 415 13.90 -6.05 19.29
C PHE A 415 12.52 -6.56 18.88
N TYR A 416 12.43 -7.11 17.67
CA TYR A 416 11.21 -7.74 17.18
C TYR A 416 11.46 -9.22 16.88
N HIS A 417 10.52 -10.06 17.27
CA HIS A 417 10.45 -11.45 16.83
C HIS A 417 9.57 -11.53 15.59
N ILE A 418 10.09 -12.18 14.55
CA ILE A 418 9.37 -12.42 13.29
C ILE A 418 9.00 -13.90 13.27
N LYS A 419 7.71 -14.21 13.19
CA LYS A 419 7.19 -15.58 13.12
C LYS A 419 6.50 -15.77 11.77
N GLY A 420 6.88 -16.83 11.06
CA GLY A 420 6.13 -17.29 9.88
C GLY A 420 4.86 -18.01 10.30
N GLU A 421 3.86 -18.02 9.43
CA GLU A 421 2.69 -18.88 9.62
C GLU A 421 3.09 -20.36 9.53
N PRO A 422 2.44 -21.25 10.30
CA PRO A 422 2.64 -22.68 10.15
C PRO A 422 2.34 -23.10 8.71
N PRO A 423 3.11 -24.04 8.13
CA PRO A 423 2.82 -24.56 6.80
C PRO A 423 1.41 -25.19 6.80
N GLY A 424 0.47 -24.57 6.09
CA GLY A 424 -0.91 -25.07 5.96
C GLY A 424 -2.02 -24.02 5.81
N CYS A 425 -1.79 -22.75 6.20
CA CYS A 425 -2.85 -21.71 6.20
C CYS A 425 -2.82 -20.72 5.01
N GLY A 426 -1.84 -20.84 4.11
CA GLY A 426 -1.74 -19.95 2.96
C GLY A 426 -0.90 -20.59 1.86
N THR A 427 -1.47 -20.70 0.67
CA THR A 427 -0.93 -21.38 -0.52
C THR A 427 -1.01 -22.91 -0.45
N SER A 428 -2.16 -23.46 -0.84
CA SER A 428 -2.19 -24.74 -1.54
C SER A 428 -1.43 -24.56 -2.86
N GLY A 429 -0.11 -24.70 -2.79
CA GLY A 429 0.69 -25.06 -3.94
C GLY A 429 0.23 -26.44 -4.40
N VAL A 430 -0.72 -26.48 -5.35
CA VAL A 430 -1.01 -27.70 -6.08
C VAL A 430 0.19 -27.92 -6.99
N GLY A 431 1.10 -28.77 -6.53
CA GLY A 431 2.10 -29.39 -7.40
C GLY A 431 1.38 -30.23 -8.45
N ASN A 432 1.48 -29.81 -9.70
CA ASN A 432 2.23 -30.49 -10.77
C ASN A 432 2.14 -29.68 -12.06
#